data_AF-A0A1W6NH03-F1
#
_entry.id   AF-A0A1W6NH03-F1
#
_cell.length_a   1.000
_cell.length_b   1.000
_cell.length_c   1.000
_cell.angle_alpha   90.00
_cell.angle_beta   90.00
_cell.angle_gamma   90.00
#
_symmetry.space_group_name_H-M   'P 1'
#
loop_
_entity.id
_entity.type
_entity.pdbx_description
1 polymer ?
#
loop_
_entity_poly.entity_id
_entity_poly.type
_entity_poly.pdbx_seq_one_letter_code
_entity_poly.pdbx_strand_id
1 'polypeptide(L)'
;MERQTTPVKQTNWWKWGFIALVAVLLVTTVTVSVKAFTPTKVTSTAKVATGTTNIDVALNKKQVNALADYYVNKSLKNSTMKYRFQVSDQAMLTGSTQVLGTSVNFVLLFKPTVLPSGDVQLKAQKLSIGSLPVPISFVMNYIAKNYPLPNWVAMNTADKTMTLHLTAIGNGKKLSFAAKKIDLSGDGNFVFQARIPKN
;
A
#
# COMPACT_ATOMS: atom_id res chain seq x y z
N MET A 1 -47.21 -46.88 49.88
CA MET A 1 -46.13 -45.91 50.17
C MET A 1 -45.47 -45.55 48.84
N GLU A 2 -45.91 -44.48 48.18
CA GLU A 2 -45.29 -44.00 46.94
C GLU A 2 -44.03 -43.18 47.27
N ARG A 3 -42.91 -43.53 46.64
CA ARG A 3 -41.66 -42.76 46.74
C ARG A 3 -41.69 -41.66 45.68
N GLN A 4 -41.83 -40.40 46.11
CA GLN A 4 -41.62 -39.25 45.24
C GLN A 4 -40.12 -39.09 44.96
N THR A 5 -39.72 -39.23 43.70
CA THR A 5 -38.37 -38.89 43.24
C THR A 5 -38.38 -37.48 42.65
N THR A 6 -37.79 -36.52 43.36
CA THR A 6 -37.62 -35.15 42.87
C THR A 6 -36.56 -35.14 41.75
N PRO A 7 -36.82 -34.54 40.58
CA PRO A 7 -35.88 -34.57 39.47
C PRO A 7 -34.71 -33.63 39.76
N VAL A 8 -33.49 -34.17 39.86
CA VAL A 8 -32.27 -33.38 39.95
C VAL A 8 -32.04 -32.70 38.59
N LYS A 9 -32.15 -31.37 38.58
CA LYS A 9 -31.94 -30.53 37.39
C LYS A 9 -30.46 -30.64 36.96
N GLN A 10 -30.17 -31.52 36.01
CA GLN A 10 -28.85 -31.61 35.41
C GLN A 10 -28.61 -30.39 34.53
N THR A 11 -27.93 -29.39 35.09
CA THR A 11 -27.42 -28.25 34.31
C THR A 11 -26.41 -28.78 33.29
N ASN A 12 -26.75 -28.66 32.00
CA ASN A 12 -25.89 -29.05 30.89
C ASN A 12 -24.67 -28.11 30.78
N TRP A 13 -23.69 -28.27 31.66
CA TRP A 13 -22.44 -27.50 31.69
C TRP A 13 -21.72 -27.48 30.34
N TRP A 14 -21.82 -28.56 29.56
CA TRP A 14 -21.26 -28.64 28.22
C TRP A 14 -21.93 -27.69 27.21
N LYS A 15 -23.25 -27.46 27.32
CA LYS A 15 -23.97 -26.47 26.49
C LYS A 15 -23.53 -25.05 26.81
N TRP A 16 -23.30 -24.74 28.08
CA TRP A 16 -22.77 -23.44 28.51
C TRP A 16 -21.31 -23.26 28.06
N GLY A 17 -20.48 -24.30 28.11
CA GLY A 17 -19.13 -24.29 27.56
C GLY A 17 -19.11 -24.05 26.05
N PHE A 18 -20.02 -24.68 25.30
CA PHE A 18 -20.17 -24.45 23.86
C PHE A 18 -20.61 -23.01 23.55
N ILE A 19 -21.61 -22.49 24.27
CA ILE A 19 -22.07 -21.10 24.10
C ILE A 19 -20.96 -20.11 24.43
N ALA A 20 -20.19 -20.33 25.51
CA ALA A 20 -19.07 -19.49 25.87
C ALA A 20 -17.96 -19.51 24.80
N LEU A 21 -17.64 -20.69 24.27
CA LEU A 21 -16.67 -20.83 23.18
C LEU A 21 -17.11 -20.08 21.93
N VAL A 22 -18.37 -20.22 21.52
CA VAL A 22 -18.95 -19.52 20.37
C VAL A 22 -18.92 -18.01 20.60
N ALA A 23 -19.25 -17.53 21.80
CA ALA A 23 -19.18 -16.12 22.15
C ALA A 23 -17.75 -15.57 22.02
N VAL A 24 -16.74 -16.29 22.51
CA VAL A 24 -15.33 -15.91 22.36
C VAL A 24 -14.91 -15.88 20.89
N LEU A 25 -15.33 -16.88 20.10
CA LEU A 25 -15.00 -16.96 18.68
C LEU A 25 -15.65 -15.79 17.90
N LEU A 26 -16.90 -15.43 18.24
CA LEU A 26 -17.57 -14.27 17.66
C LEU A 26 -16.88 -12.96 18.06
N VAL A 27 -16.56 -12.76 19.34
CA VAL A 27 -15.88 -11.54 19.80
C VAL A 27 -14.49 -11.39 19.17
N THR A 28 -13.70 -12.46 19.11
CA THR A 28 -12.38 -12.44 18.45
C THR A 28 -12.51 -12.15 16.95
N THR A 29 -13.43 -12.82 16.25
CA THR A 29 -13.67 -12.58 14.82
C THR A 29 -14.11 -11.15 14.54
N VAL A 30 -15.04 -10.60 15.33
CA VAL A 30 -15.52 -9.21 15.18
C VAL A 30 -14.39 -8.21 15.42
N THR A 31 -13.64 -8.37 16.50
CA THR A 31 -12.55 -7.44 16.83
C THR A 31 -11.43 -7.45 15.79
N VAL A 32 -11.02 -8.62 15.30
CA VAL A 32 -10.04 -8.75 14.22
C VAL A 32 -10.57 -8.12 12.93
N SER A 33 -11.82 -8.40 12.57
CA SER A 33 -12.44 -7.86 11.36
C SER A 33 -12.46 -6.33 11.39
N VAL A 34 -12.93 -5.74 12.49
CA VAL A 34 -12.96 -4.28 12.63
C VAL A 34 -11.56 -3.70 12.46
N LYS A 35 -10.55 -4.20 13.18
CA LYS A 35 -9.17 -3.67 13.08
C LYS A 35 -8.53 -3.86 11.71
N ALA A 36 -8.86 -4.95 11.01
CA ALA A 36 -8.37 -5.25 9.68
C ALA A 36 -8.92 -4.28 8.62
N PHE A 37 -10.22 -3.96 8.72
CA PHE A 37 -10.91 -3.12 7.74
C PHE A 37 -10.98 -1.63 8.10
N THR A 38 -10.57 -1.23 9.31
CA THR A 38 -10.45 0.20 9.65
C THR A 38 -9.46 0.88 8.70
N PRO A 39 -9.88 1.95 8.00
CA PRO A 39 -8.99 2.72 7.13
C PRO A 39 -7.87 3.39 7.91
N THR A 40 -6.65 3.24 7.42
CA THR A 40 -5.49 4.02 7.85
C THR A 40 -5.19 5.14 6.85
N LYS A 41 -4.86 6.31 7.38
CA LYS A 41 -4.32 7.45 6.62
C LYS A 41 -2.90 7.72 7.12
N VAL A 42 -1.95 7.75 6.20
CA VAL A 42 -0.57 8.17 6.44
C VAL A 42 -0.39 9.50 5.73
N THR A 43 -0.06 10.54 6.49
CA THR A 43 0.17 11.88 5.94
C THR A 43 1.66 12.09 5.73
N SER A 44 2.03 12.78 4.65
CA SER A 44 3.41 13.20 4.44
C SER A 44 3.79 14.30 5.43
N THR A 45 4.98 14.18 6.01
CA THR A 45 5.56 15.18 6.91
C THR A 45 6.68 15.98 6.24
N ALA A 46 6.86 15.80 4.94
CA ALA A 46 7.94 16.39 4.18
C ALA A 46 7.64 17.86 3.83
N LYS A 47 8.68 18.70 3.86
CA LYS A 47 8.58 20.13 3.52
C LYS A 47 9.06 20.41 2.09
N VAL A 48 8.39 21.34 1.42
CA VAL A 48 8.73 21.81 0.06
C VAL A 48 9.80 22.90 0.14
N ALA A 49 10.76 22.89 -0.80
CA ALA A 49 11.80 23.92 -0.90
C ALA A 49 11.25 25.22 -1.54
N THR A 50 11.75 26.37 -1.08
CA THR A 50 11.46 27.68 -1.68
C THR A 50 12.66 28.18 -2.50
N GLY A 51 12.40 28.97 -3.55
CA GLY A 51 13.47 29.54 -4.40
C GLY A 51 14.33 28.50 -5.11
N THR A 52 13.75 27.69 -6.00
CA THR A 52 14.47 26.61 -6.69
C THR A 52 14.90 26.99 -8.12
N THR A 53 16.04 26.48 -8.56
CA THR A 53 16.45 26.48 -9.97
C THR A 53 15.99 25.16 -10.61
N ASN A 54 15.35 25.25 -11.78
CA ASN A 54 14.58 24.16 -12.34
C ASN A 54 15.20 23.64 -13.64
N ILE A 55 15.24 22.32 -13.77
CA ILE A 55 15.67 21.63 -14.99
C ILE A 55 14.57 20.65 -15.38
N ASP A 56 14.08 20.76 -16.60
CA ASP A 56 13.09 19.83 -17.14
C ASP A 56 13.80 18.65 -17.82
N VAL A 57 13.35 17.44 -17.50
CA VAL A 57 13.85 16.17 -18.03
C VAL A 57 12.67 15.42 -18.62
N ALA A 58 12.73 15.19 -19.93
CA ALA A 58 11.79 14.34 -20.64
C ALA A 58 12.34 12.91 -20.73
N LEU A 59 11.51 11.94 -20.37
CA LEU A 59 11.82 10.52 -20.38
C LEU A 59 10.76 9.76 -21.17
N ASN A 60 11.19 8.72 -21.87
CA ASN A 60 10.29 7.73 -22.46
C ASN A 60 10.08 6.53 -21.53
N LYS A 61 9.15 5.64 -21.89
CA LYS A 61 8.79 4.44 -21.12
C LYS A 61 9.98 3.53 -20.84
N LYS A 62 10.90 3.35 -21.80
CA LYS A 62 12.11 2.54 -21.62
C LYS A 62 13.03 3.14 -20.56
N GLN A 63 13.24 4.46 -20.59
CA GLN A 63 14.07 5.17 -19.63
C GLN A 63 13.47 5.17 -18.22
N VAL A 64 12.14 5.37 -18.10
CA VAL A 64 11.45 5.28 -16.81
C VAL A 64 11.57 3.88 -16.22
N ASN A 65 11.37 2.83 -17.03
CA ASN A 65 11.52 1.46 -16.57
C ASN A 65 12.96 1.14 -16.15
N ALA A 66 13.96 1.63 -16.89
CA ALA A 66 15.36 1.45 -16.53
C ALA A 66 15.71 2.15 -15.19
N LEU A 67 15.21 3.37 -14.98
CA LEU A 67 15.38 4.08 -13.71
C LEU A 67 14.70 3.34 -12.57
N ALA A 68 13.45 2.91 -12.76
CA ALA A 68 12.72 2.15 -11.76
C ALA A 68 13.46 0.85 -11.39
N ASP A 69 13.86 0.07 -12.39
CA ASP A 69 14.61 -1.18 -12.19
C ASP A 69 15.93 -0.92 -11.42
N TYR A 70 16.67 0.15 -11.74
CA TYR A 70 17.91 0.51 -11.03
C TYR A 70 17.67 0.81 -9.54
N TYR A 71 16.70 1.66 -9.21
CA TYR A 71 16.42 2.04 -7.82
C TYR A 71 15.81 0.90 -7.02
N VAL A 72 14.89 0.14 -7.61
CA VAL A 72 14.27 -1.02 -6.97
C VAL A 72 15.34 -2.07 -6.67
N ASN A 73 16.16 -2.46 -7.64
CA ASN A 73 17.21 -3.45 -7.42
C ASN A 73 18.22 -3.02 -6.36
N LYS A 74 18.55 -1.71 -6.31
CA LYS A 74 19.43 -1.16 -5.28
C LYS A 74 18.82 -1.25 -3.88
N SER A 75 17.54 -0.95 -3.73
CA SER A 75 16.81 -1.08 -2.45
C SER A 75 16.61 -2.54 -2.03
N LEU A 76 16.58 -3.48 -2.97
CA LEU A 76 16.29 -4.89 -2.72
C LEU A 76 17.51 -5.77 -2.36
N LYS A 77 18.74 -5.23 -2.41
CA LYS A 77 19.97 -6.02 -2.16
C LYS A 77 19.95 -6.78 -0.82
N ASN A 78 19.30 -6.22 0.21
CA ASN A 78 19.21 -6.82 1.54
C ASN A 78 17.76 -7.17 1.95
N SER A 79 16.82 -7.23 1.00
CA SER A 79 15.41 -7.51 1.29
C SER A 79 15.00 -8.91 0.84
N THR A 80 14.24 -9.59 1.71
CA THR A 80 13.61 -10.90 1.46
C THR A 80 12.50 -10.82 0.41
N MET A 81 11.87 -9.65 0.24
CA MET A 81 10.80 -9.45 -0.73
C MET A 81 11.38 -9.01 -2.07
N LYS A 82 11.09 -9.75 -3.15
CA LYS A 82 11.50 -9.36 -4.52
C LYS A 82 10.29 -8.79 -5.26
N TYR A 83 10.43 -7.55 -5.74
CA TYR A 83 9.41 -6.88 -6.53
C TYR A 83 10.04 -6.12 -7.69
N ARG A 84 9.22 -5.80 -8.69
CA ARG A 84 9.59 -5.04 -9.86
C ARG A 84 8.50 -4.03 -10.19
N PHE A 85 8.89 -2.81 -10.50
CA PHE A 85 7.98 -1.78 -10.97
C PHE A 85 8.17 -1.58 -12.47
N GLN A 86 7.09 -1.66 -13.23
CA GLN A 86 7.12 -1.52 -14.68
C GLN A 86 5.99 -0.62 -15.15
N VAL A 87 6.27 0.12 -16.21
CA VAL A 87 5.33 1.01 -16.86
C VAL A 87 5.13 0.50 -18.28
N SER A 88 3.91 0.04 -18.56
CA SER A 88 3.44 -0.33 -19.90
C SER A 88 2.24 0.57 -20.25
N ASP A 89 1.09 0.00 -20.60
CA ASP A 89 -0.18 0.73 -20.70
C ASP A 89 -0.73 1.15 -19.33
N GLN A 90 -0.27 0.46 -18.29
CA GLN A 90 -0.53 0.78 -16.89
C GLN A 90 0.79 0.73 -16.10
N ALA A 91 0.82 1.44 -14.97
CA ALA A 91 1.89 1.28 -14.00
C ALA A 91 1.60 0.02 -13.18
N MET A 92 2.51 -0.95 -13.17
CA MET A 92 2.33 -2.23 -12.52
C MET A 92 3.49 -2.53 -11.57
N LEU A 93 3.14 -3.03 -10.39
CA LEU A 93 4.09 -3.57 -9.41
C LEU A 93 3.85 -5.08 -9.34
N THR A 94 4.86 -5.84 -9.71
CA THR A 94 4.83 -7.31 -9.69
C THR A 94 5.85 -7.83 -8.71
N GLY A 95 5.63 -9.02 -8.16
CA GLY A 95 6.59 -9.64 -7.26
C GLY A 95 6.11 -10.96 -6.72
N SER A 96 6.88 -11.51 -5.79
CA SER A 96 6.54 -12.73 -5.09
C SER A 96 6.70 -12.52 -3.59
N THR A 97 5.79 -13.08 -2.80
CA THR A 97 5.80 -13.00 -1.34
C THR A 97 5.23 -14.27 -0.73
N GLN A 98 5.54 -14.53 0.54
CA GLN A 98 5.04 -15.68 1.26
C GLN A 98 3.78 -15.31 2.04
N VAL A 99 2.67 -15.98 1.75
CA VAL A 99 1.39 -15.83 2.45
C VAL A 99 1.01 -17.18 3.02
N LEU A 100 0.86 -17.26 4.35
CA LEU A 100 0.51 -18.50 5.06
C LEU A 100 1.46 -19.68 4.75
N GLY A 101 2.76 -19.39 4.59
CA GLY A 101 3.77 -20.40 4.27
C GLY A 101 3.90 -20.75 2.79
N THR A 102 2.97 -20.32 1.92
CA THR A 102 3.01 -20.57 0.48
C THR A 102 3.55 -19.36 -0.28
N SER A 103 4.43 -19.61 -1.26
CA SER A 103 4.91 -18.57 -2.18
C SER A 103 3.81 -18.20 -3.18
N VAL A 104 3.44 -16.92 -3.23
CA VAL A 104 2.42 -16.39 -4.12
C VAL A 104 2.98 -15.22 -4.93
N ASN A 105 2.67 -15.22 -6.23
CA ASN A 105 2.95 -14.09 -7.10
C ASN A 105 1.84 -13.06 -6.96
N PHE A 106 2.22 -11.79 -7.00
CA PHE A 106 1.28 -10.69 -6.98
C PHE A 106 1.49 -9.72 -8.14
N VAL A 107 0.40 -9.08 -8.55
CA VAL A 107 0.36 -7.98 -9.52
C VAL A 107 -0.55 -6.89 -8.98
N LEU A 108 -0.04 -5.68 -8.87
CA LEU A 108 -0.79 -4.49 -8.45
C LEU A 108 -0.73 -3.43 -9.55
N LEU A 109 -1.88 -3.10 -10.10
CA LEU A 109 -2.05 -2.10 -11.16
C LEU A 109 -2.40 -0.75 -10.55
N PHE A 110 -1.70 0.29 -11.00
CA PHE A 110 -1.88 1.66 -10.59
C PHE A 110 -2.24 2.54 -11.79
N LYS A 111 -3.13 3.50 -11.53
CA LYS A 111 -3.35 4.65 -12.40
C LYS A 111 -2.62 5.87 -11.83
N PRO A 112 -1.53 6.33 -12.46
CA PRO A 112 -0.85 7.54 -12.04
C PRO A 112 -1.63 8.78 -12.48
N THR A 113 -1.55 9.84 -11.69
CA THR A 113 -2.12 11.15 -12.00
C THR A 113 -1.21 12.23 -11.43
N VAL A 114 -0.85 13.20 -12.27
CA VAL A 114 -0.07 14.37 -11.85
C VAL A 114 -1.01 15.35 -11.17
N LEU A 115 -0.66 15.75 -9.94
CA LEU A 115 -1.40 16.76 -9.20
C LEU A 115 -0.94 18.17 -9.62
N PRO A 116 -1.78 19.21 -9.43
CA PRO A 116 -1.39 20.59 -9.73
C PRO A 116 -0.13 21.07 -9.00
N SER A 117 0.21 20.48 -7.85
CA SER A 117 1.45 20.77 -7.12
C SER A 117 2.71 20.25 -7.82
N GLY A 118 2.57 19.32 -8.77
CA GLY A 118 3.66 18.53 -9.34
C GLY A 118 3.96 17.23 -8.57
N ASP A 119 3.17 16.91 -7.55
CA ASP A 119 3.21 15.60 -6.90
C ASP A 119 2.49 14.54 -7.75
N VAL A 120 2.73 13.26 -7.47
CA VAL A 120 2.13 12.14 -8.23
C VAL A 120 1.22 11.33 -7.33
N GLN A 121 -0.06 11.24 -7.68
CA GLN A 121 -0.99 10.32 -7.04
C GLN A 121 -1.05 9.01 -7.82
N LEU A 122 -0.90 7.89 -7.11
CA LEU A 122 -1.06 6.53 -7.61
C LEU A 122 -2.35 5.95 -7.04
N LYS A 123 -3.36 5.75 -7.90
CA LYS A 123 -4.60 5.05 -7.51
C LYS A 123 -4.48 3.58 -7.82
N ALA A 124 -4.53 2.73 -6.79
CA ALA A 124 -4.54 1.28 -6.96
C ALA A 124 -5.88 0.83 -7.55
N GLN A 125 -5.83 0.21 -8.74
CA GLN A 125 -7.02 -0.21 -9.50
C GLN A 125 -7.33 -1.68 -9.30
N LYS A 126 -6.33 -2.55 -9.45
CA LYS A 126 -6.50 -3.99 -9.42
C LYS A 126 -5.33 -4.65 -8.72
N LEU A 127 -5.63 -5.61 -7.85
CA LEU A 127 -4.67 -6.45 -7.17
C LEU A 127 -5.01 -7.90 -7.50
N SER A 128 -3.98 -8.67 -7.86
CA SER A 128 -4.05 -10.11 -8.03
C SER A 128 -2.99 -10.73 -7.15
N ILE A 129 -3.36 -11.70 -6.30
CA ILE A 129 -2.43 -12.47 -5.45
C ILE A 129 -2.86 -13.94 -5.57
N GLY A 130 -2.19 -14.70 -6.43
CA GLY A 130 -2.63 -16.05 -6.80
C GLY A 130 -4.14 -16.08 -7.14
N SER A 131 -4.88 -16.99 -6.50
CA SER A 131 -6.34 -17.13 -6.63
C SER A 131 -7.14 -16.49 -5.49
N LEU A 132 -6.49 -15.75 -4.58
CA LEU A 132 -7.13 -15.20 -3.39
C LEU A 132 -7.81 -13.85 -3.72
N PRO A 133 -9.11 -13.68 -3.46
CA PRO A 133 -9.80 -12.41 -3.65
C PRO A 133 -9.53 -11.47 -2.46
N VAL A 134 -8.33 -10.90 -2.39
CA VAL A 134 -7.95 -9.99 -1.29
C VAL A 134 -8.30 -8.54 -1.64
N PRO A 135 -9.03 -7.81 -0.77
CA PRO A 135 -9.29 -6.39 -0.97
C PRO A 135 -8.01 -5.55 -0.98
N ILE A 136 -7.88 -4.63 -1.93
CA ILE A 136 -6.74 -3.71 -2.03
C ILE A 136 -6.53 -2.92 -0.73
N SER A 137 -7.62 -2.45 -0.12
CA SER A 137 -7.58 -1.68 1.13
C SER A 137 -6.95 -2.47 2.27
N PHE A 138 -7.18 -3.79 2.35
CA PHE A 138 -6.57 -4.65 3.37
C PHE A 138 -5.05 -4.69 3.22
N VAL A 139 -4.56 -4.90 2.00
CA VAL A 139 -3.11 -4.92 1.73
C VAL A 139 -2.48 -3.56 1.98
N MET A 140 -3.13 -2.48 1.54
CA MET A 140 -2.64 -1.13 1.83
C MET A 140 -2.63 -0.84 3.34
N ASN A 141 -3.63 -1.30 4.09
CA ASN A 141 -3.67 -1.18 5.55
C ASN A 141 -2.52 -1.93 6.22
N TYR A 142 -2.24 -3.14 5.73
CA TYR A 142 -1.09 -3.92 6.17
C TYR A 142 0.24 -3.19 5.89
N ILE A 143 0.40 -2.62 4.69
CA ILE A 143 1.60 -1.84 4.34
C ILE A 143 1.76 -0.64 5.26
N ALA A 144 0.70 0.15 5.42
CA ALA A 144 0.71 1.35 6.26
C ALA A 144 1.07 1.09 7.72
N LYS A 145 0.70 -0.09 8.27
CA LYS A 145 0.94 -0.45 9.67
C LYS A 145 2.29 -1.15 9.90
N ASN A 146 2.77 -1.94 8.94
CA ASN A 146 3.90 -2.84 9.15
C ASN A 146 5.18 -2.41 8.44
N TYR A 147 5.12 -1.48 7.49
CA TYR A 147 6.29 -0.99 6.77
C TYR A 147 6.48 0.51 6.98
N PRO A 148 7.71 0.95 7.36
CA PRO A 148 8.00 2.37 7.45
C PRO A 148 7.99 2.98 6.05
N LEU A 149 6.93 3.74 5.77
CA LEU A 149 6.85 4.53 4.55
C LEU A 149 7.78 5.76 4.68
N PRO A 150 8.47 6.15 3.60
CA PRO A 150 9.23 7.38 3.59
C PRO A 150 8.32 8.58 3.90
N ASN A 151 8.86 9.61 4.56
CA ASN A 151 8.12 10.81 4.97
C ASN A 151 7.47 11.60 3.80
N TRP A 152 7.95 11.42 2.58
CA TRP A 152 7.41 12.02 1.35
C TRP A 152 6.30 11.18 0.70
N VAL A 153 5.91 10.03 1.30
CA VAL A 153 4.82 9.18 0.81
C VAL A 153 3.64 9.32 1.76
N ALA A 154 2.50 9.75 1.22
CA ALA A 154 1.22 9.70 1.89
C ALA A 154 0.37 8.55 1.34
N MET A 155 -0.44 7.93 2.19
CA MET A 155 -1.29 6.80 1.81
C MET A 155 -2.69 6.96 2.39
N ASN A 156 -3.71 6.73 1.56
CA ASN A 156 -5.10 6.65 1.99
C ASN A 156 -5.68 5.30 1.54
N THR A 157 -5.85 4.42 2.52
CA THR A 157 -6.32 3.04 2.31
C THR A 157 -7.80 2.97 1.95
N ALA A 158 -8.62 3.94 2.36
CA ALA A 158 -10.04 4.01 1.99
C ALA A 158 -10.20 4.33 0.49
N ASP A 159 -9.50 5.35 0.02
CA ASP A 159 -9.58 5.82 -1.37
C ASP A 159 -8.69 5.00 -2.32
N LYS A 160 -7.91 4.06 -1.76
CA LYS A 160 -6.94 3.23 -2.48
C LYS A 160 -5.89 4.08 -3.21
N THR A 161 -5.47 5.19 -2.59
CA THR A 161 -4.53 6.14 -3.16
C THR A 161 -3.23 6.20 -2.37
N MET A 162 -2.14 6.42 -3.08
CA MET A 162 -0.82 6.73 -2.53
C MET A 162 -0.31 7.98 -3.22
N THR A 163 -0.02 9.04 -2.46
CA THR A 163 0.50 10.29 -3.00
C THR A 163 2.00 10.35 -2.74
N LEU A 164 2.77 10.49 -3.81
CA LEU A 164 4.20 10.71 -3.79
C LEU A 164 4.45 12.22 -3.82
N HIS A 165 4.85 12.78 -2.68
CA HIS A 165 5.21 14.19 -2.55
C HIS A 165 6.63 14.43 -3.08
N LEU A 166 6.79 14.30 -4.39
CA LEU A 166 8.06 14.47 -5.09
C LEU A 166 8.66 15.86 -4.82
N THR A 167 7.80 16.86 -4.68
CA THR A 167 8.19 18.25 -4.44
C THR A 167 8.80 18.47 -3.05
N ALA A 168 8.56 17.54 -2.14
CA ALA A 168 9.01 17.58 -0.76
C ALA A 168 10.06 16.50 -0.42
N ILE A 169 10.45 15.63 -1.37
CA ILE A 169 11.38 14.50 -1.12
C ILE A 169 12.71 14.93 -0.48
N GLY A 170 13.20 16.14 -0.82
CA GLY A 170 14.42 16.73 -0.27
C GLY A 170 14.24 17.41 1.09
N ASN A 171 13.03 17.36 1.66
CA ASN A 171 12.62 18.01 2.90
C ASN A 171 13.05 19.50 2.98
N GLY A 172 12.91 20.21 1.86
CA GLY A 172 13.29 21.61 1.71
C GLY A 172 14.79 21.90 1.59
N LYS A 173 15.67 20.93 1.91
CA LYS A 173 17.14 21.15 1.99
C LYS A 173 17.94 20.45 0.89
N LYS A 174 17.32 19.53 0.15
CA LYS A 174 17.96 18.73 -0.90
C LYS A 174 17.17 18.86 -2.21
N LEU A 175 17.74 18.32 -3.28
CA LEU A 175 17.09 18.20 -4.57
C LEU A 175 15.67 17.62 -4.42
N SER A 176 14.71 18.28 -5.05
CA SER A 176 13.32 17.84 -5.13
C SER A 176 12.88 17.68 -6.58
N PHE A 177 11.73 17.05 -6.81
CA PHE A 177 11.23 16.80 -8.16
C PHE A 177 9.77 17.19 -8.29
N ALA A 178 9.32 17.48 -9.50
CA ALA A 178 7.91 17.66 -9.80
C ALA A 178 7.58 16.94 -11.10
N ALA A 179 6.49 16.18 -11.14
CA ALA A 179 5.94 15.69 -12.40
C ALA A 179 5.19 16.82 -13.10
N LYS A 180 5.48 17.04 -14.38
CA LYS A 180 4.70 17.92 -15.25
C LYS A 180 3.73 17.13 -16.13
N LYS A 181 4.19 15.97 -16.61
CA LYS A 181 3.40 15.10 -17.48
C LYS A 181 3.73 13.64 -17.22
N ILE A 182 2.69 12.82 -17.16
CA ILE A 182 2.80 11.36 -17.16
C ILE A 182 1.81 10.85 -18.19
N ASP A 183 2.33 10.39 -19.32
CA ASP A 183 1.56 9.76 -20.39
C ASP A 183 2.10 8.36 -20.63
N LEU A 184 1.21 7.38 -20.47
CA LEU A 184 1.52 5.95 -20.60
C LEU A 184 1.33 5.44 -22.04
N SER A 185 0.73 6.26 -22.91
CA SER A 185 0.35 5.88 -24.28
C SER A 185 1.57 5.71 -25.18
N GLY A 186 1.52 4.76 -26.12
CA GLY A 186 2.61 4.52 -27.08
C GLY A 186 3.96 4.29 -26.41
N ASP A 187 4.99 5.04 -26.85
CA ASP A 187 6.34 5.01 -26.26
C ASP A 187 6.44 5.68 -24.89
N GLY A 188 5.36 6.30 -24.41
CA GLY A 188 5.26 7.01 -23.15
C GLY A 188 5.99 8.35 -23.15
N ASN A 189 5.39 9.35 -22.50
CA ASN A 189 5.97 10.68 -22.37
C ASN A 189 5.87 11.14 -20.91
N PHE A 190 7.02 11.15 -20.24
CA PHE A 190 7.14 11.50 -18.84
C PHE A 190 8.04 12.73 -18.71
N VAL A 191 7.46 13.84 -18.28
CA VAL A 191 8.21 15.09 -18.07
C VAL A 191 8.29 15.34 -16.58
N PHE A 192 9.52 15.31 -16.05
CA PHE A 192 9.83 15.64 -14.67
C PHE A 192 10.69 16.89 -14.62
N GLN A 193 10.48 17.69 -13.59
CA GLN A 193 11.27 18.87 -13.29
C GLN A 193 12.11 18.59 -12.05
N ALA A 194 13.42 18.57 -12.20
CA ALA A 194 14.35 18.61 -11.07
C ALA A 194 14.41 20.03 -10.53
N ARG A 195 14.27 20.17 -9.21
CA ARG A 195 14.21 21.43 -8.48
C ARG A 195 15.36 21.49 -7.48
N ILE A 196 16.36 22.29 -7.80
CA ILE A 196 17.57 22.49 -7.01
C ILE A 196 17.29 23.62 -6.00
N PRO A 197 17.31 23.38 -4.69
CA PRO A 197 17.10 24.45 -3.71
C PRO A 197 18.25 25.46 -3.79
N LYS A 198 17.93 26.76 -3.66
CA LYS A 198 18.95 27.76 -3.32
C LYS A 198 19.30 27.59 -1.84
N ASN A 199 20.60 27.60 -1.54
CA ASN A 199 21.10 27.54 -0.16
C ASN A 199 20.47 28.62 0.71
#